data_AF-A0A966GWI2-F1
#
_entry.id   AF-A0A966GWI2-F1
#
_cell.length_a   1.000
_cell.length_b   1.000
_cell.length_c   1.000
_cell.angle_alpha   90.00
_cell.angle_beta   90.00
_cell.angle_gamma   90.00
#
_symmetry.space_group_name_H-M   'P 1'
#
loop_
_entity.id
_entity.type
_entity.pdbx_description
1 polymer ?
#
loop_
_entity_poly.entity_id
_entity_poly.type
_entity_poly.pdbx_seq_one_letter_code
_entity_poly.pdbx_strand_id
1 'polypeptide(L)'
;MKQNSLSTLFRKPILGALFIVFLSVCFWACQKNNADEDSANQQTEAQITTHADDQAQFSTDMDAVADDANLILEASGIASKQMDLNGLVCNATADVDTTGNPWKITVTYNGLNCLGTHSRTGVVVISAAPRLRWATAGSAITITAQNLKITRVSDNKSITLNGAQTYTNTSGGLLINLSAQNSITHTITSSGIAVKFDDNTTRTWQVAKRRVFSYNNGAVITTTGMHTEGNQDNIAEWGTNRFGGSFTSATTSPVVIRQDCSFRITSGQIRHVNALVDATLTFGLNAAGQPASCPGSNPYYYKLSWTGPAGNTYNIIAPYR
;
A
#
# COMPACT_ATOMS: atom_id res chain seq x y z
N MET A 1 95.33 68.27 -14.72
CA MET A 1 94.13 68.96 -15.23
C MET A 1 93.22 69.26 -14.04
N LYS A 2 92.96 70.55 -13.81
CA LYS A 2 91.83 71.24 -13.11
C LYS A 2 90.84 70.38 -12.31
N GLN A 3 90.29 70.75 -11.16
CA GLN A 3 90.43 71.85 -10.18
C GLN A 3 89.38 71.49 -9.09
N ASN A 4 89.66 71.80 -7.81
CA ASN A 4 88.73 72.37 -6.79
C ASN A 4 87.38 71.66 -6.51
N SER A 5 86.77 71.61 -5.33
CA SER A 5 86.92 72.20 -3.99
C SER A 5 85.57 71.89 -3.27
N LEU A 6 85.56 71.82 -1.93
CA LEU A 6 84.49 72.16 -0.94
C LEU A 6 83.00 72.13 -1.38
N SER A 7 81.99 71.70 -0.60
CA SER A 7 81.75 71.85 0.84
C SER A 7 80.38 71.25 1.23
N THR A 8 80.27 70.85 2.51
CA THR A 8 79.14 71.03 3.46
C THR A 8 77.68 70.58 3.16
N LEU A 9 77.09 70.09 4.27
CA LEU A 9 75.74 70.34 4.80
C LEU A 9 74.64 69.27 4.62
N PHE A 10 74.38 68.59 5.75
CA PHE A 10 73.09 68.20 6.35
C PHE A 10 71.82 68.31 5.49
N ARG A 11 71.08 67.20 5.42
CA ARG A 11 69.64 67.11 5.77
C ARG A 11 69.15 65.65 5.78
N LYS A 12 68.64 65.18 6.93
CA LYS A 12 67.68 64.06 7.03
C LYS A 12 66.27 64.62 6.76
N PRO A 13 65.36 63.86 6.14
CA PRO A 13 64.32 63.14 6.92
C PRO A 13 63.99 61.73 6.34
N ILE A 14 63.83 60.69 7.17
CA ILE A 14 62.55 60.06 7.61
C ILE A 14 61.56 59.75 6.46
N LEU A 15 61.39 58.46 6.13
CA LEU A 15 60.18 57.74 5.62
C LEU A 15 60.67 56.39 5.04
N GLY A 16 60.09 55.20 5.23
CA GLY A 16 58.91 54.75 5.95
C GLY A 16 58.96 53.21 6.02
N ALA A 17 58.52 52.64 7.14
CA ALA A 17 58.49 51.20 7.37
C ALA A 17 57.35 50.56 6.57
N LEU A 18 57.67 49.50 5.81
CA LEU A 18 56.71 48.71 5.05
C LEU A 18 56.03 47.71 6.01
N PHE A 19 54.78 47.98 6.38
CA PHE A 19 53.94 47.07 7.17
C PHE A 19 53.18 46.16 6.19
N ILE A 20 53.62 44.91 6.03
CA ILE A 20 52.90 43.90 5.26
C ILE A 20 51.81 43.31 6.17
N VAL A 21 50.55 43.70 5.90
CA VAL A 21 49.36 43.09 6.49
C VAL A 21 49.10 41.75 5.78
N PHE A 22 49.41 40.64 6.45
CA PHE A 22 49.00 39.30 6.02
C PHE A 22 47.52 39.10 6.38
N LEU A 23 46.64 39.27 5.39
CA LEU A 23 45.21 39.00 5.53
C LEU A 23 44.98 37.48 5.57
N SER A 24 44.89 36.93 6.78
CA SER A 24 44.56 35.52 6.99
C SER A 24 43.06 35.32 6.79
N VAL A 25 42.66 34.88 5.59
CA VAL A 25 41.29 34.47 5.30
C VAL A 25 41.08 33.08 5.91
N CYS A 26 40.52 33.04 7.13
CA CYS A 26 40.03 31.81 7.72
C CYS A 26 38.79 31.34 6.92
N PHE A 27 38.98 30.39 6.01
CA PHE A 27 37.86 29.61 5.48
C PHE A 27 37.32 28.73 6.61
N TRP A 28 36.26 29.20 7.27
CA TRP A 28 35.37 28.31 8.02
C TRP A 28 34.62 27.46 7.00
N ALA A 29 35.19 26.31 6.65
CA ALA A 29 34.42 25.23 6.06
C ALA A 29 33.45 24.74 7.16
N CYS A 30 32.17 25.12 7.07
CA CYS A 30 31.12 24.40 7.79
C CYS A 30 31.21 22.93 7.38
N GLN A 31 31.69 22.06 8.28
CA GLN A 31 31.38 20.65 8.16
C GLN A 31 29.85 20.55 8.27
N LYS A 32 29.21 20.14 7.18
CA LYS A 32 27.80 19.72 7.22
C LYS A 32 27.75 18.58 8.24
N ASN A 33 27.06 18.80 9.36
CA ASN A 33 26.93 17.77 10.39
C ASN A 33 26.08 16.63 9.83
N ASN A 34 26.67 15.45 9.68
CA ASN A 34 25.99 14.24 9.19
C ASN A 34 24.81 13.78 10.09
N ALA A 35 24.70 14.32 11.32
CA ALA A 35 23.62 14.00 12.25
C ALA A 35 22.22 14.41 11.75
N ASP A 36 22.13 15.53 11.02
CA ASP A 36 20.85 16.02 10.49
C ASP A 36 20.39 15.18 9.28
N GLU A 37 21.33 14.70 8.47
CA GLU A 37 21.03 13.79 7.34
C GLU A 37 20.59 12.40 7.81
N ASP A 38 21.25 11.87 8.85
CA ASP A 38 20.93 10.55 9.40
C ASP A 38 19.55 10.55 10.07
N SER A 39 19.21 11.63 10.79
CA SER A 39 17.89 11.82 11.41
C SER A 39 16.77 11.96 10.37
N ALA A 40 17.00 12.70 9.28
CA ALA A 40 16.04 12.84 8.19
C ALA A 40 15.81 11.51 7.44
N ASN A 41 16.86 10.71 7.24
CA ASN A 41 16.76 9.39 6.62
C ASN A 41 15.97 8.42 7.49
N GLN A 42 16.21 8.39 8.80
CA GLN A 42 15.45 7.54 9.73
C GLN A 42 13.96 7.88 9.77
N GLN A 43 13.61 9.17 9.74
CA GLN A 43 12.20 9.59 9.64
C GLN A 43 11.56 9.17 8.31
N THR A 44 12.28 9.34 7.21
CA THR A 44 11.83 8.92 5.87
C THR A 44 11.59 7.41 5.81
N GLU A 45 12.53 6.62 6.36
CA GLU A 45 12.44 5.16 6.45
C GLU A 45 11.22 4.71 7.26
N ALA A 46 11.01 5.31 8.44
CA ALA A 46 9.86 4.99 9.28
C ALA A 46 8.53 5.30 8.58
N GLN A 47 8.45 6.44 7.89
CA GLN A 47 7.24 6.83 7.17
C GLN A 47 6.95 5.91 5.98
N ILE A 48 7.94 5.57 5.16
CA ILE A 48 7.71 4.72 3.99
C ILE A 48 7.40 3.28 4.39
N THR A 49 8.08 2.75 5.41
CA THR A 49 7.81 1.41 5.92
C THR A 49 6.41 1.32 6.50
N THR A 50 5.99 2.34 7.27
CA THR A 50 4.63 2.41 7.80
C THR A 50 3.62 2.54 6.68
N HIS A 51 3.86 3.39 5.67
CA HIS A 51 2.96 3.54 4.54
C HIS A 51 2.80 2.23 3.74
N ALA A 52 3.89 1.49 3.52
CA ALA A 52 3.84 0.20 2.85
C ALA A 52 3.06 -0.85 3.66
N ASP A 53 3.23 -0.89 5.00
CA ASP A 53 2.45 -1.77 5.90
C ASP A 53 0.95 -1.39 5.87
N ASP A 54 0.63 -0.09 5.93
CA ASP A 54 -0.74 0.42 5.85
C ASP A 54 -1.42 0.03 4.54
N GLN A 55 -0.70 0.22 3.44
CA GLN A 55 -1.20 -0.09 2.10
C GLN A 55 -1.43 -1.59 1.95
N ALA A 56 -0.48 -2.41 2.38
CA ALA A 56 -0.61 -3.86 2.34
C ALA A 56 -1.80 -4.34 3.20
N GLN A 57 -1.97 -3.78 4.41
CA GLN A 57 -3.09 -4.10 5.28
C GLN A 57 -4.42 -3.70 4.65
N PHE A 58 -4.56 -2.44 4.24
CA PHE A 58 -5.77 -1.94 3.59
C PHE A 58 -6.13 -2.78 2.36
N SER A 59 -5.16 -3.06 1.49
CA SER A 59 -5.39 -3.86 0.29
C SER A 59 -5.88 -5.27 0.61
N THR A 60 -5.22 -5.95 1.55
CA THR A 60 -5.54 -7.33 1.93
C THR A 60 -6.92 -7.40 2.59
N ASP A 61 -7.21 -6.47 3.50
CA ASP A 61 -8.46 -6.43 4.24
C ASP A 61 -9.65 -6.11 3.33
N MET A 62 -9.48 -5.18 2.38
CA MET A 62 -10.49 -4.86 1.38
C MET A 62 -10.76 -6.03 0.41
N ASP A 63 -9.70 -6.70 -0.05
CA ASP A 63 -9.82 -7.88 -0.90
C ASP A 63 -10.50 -9.04 -0.16
N ALA A 64 -10.21 -9.23 1.13
CA ALA A 64 -10.86 -10.24 1.97
C ALA A 64 -12.36 -9.95 2.16
N VAL A 65 -12.76 -8.69 2.35
CA VAL A 65 -14.18 -8.30 2.40
C VAL A 65 -14.88 -8.57 1.05
N ALA A 66 -14.20 -8.33 -0.07
CA ALA A 66 -14.73 -8.66 -1.40
C ALA A 66 -14.83 -10.18 -1.61
N ASP A 67 -13.91 -10.97 -1.07
CA ASP A 67 -13.93 -12.44 -1.12
C ASP A 67 -15.07 -13.02 -0.28
N ASP A 68 -15.30 -12.50 0.92
CA ASP A 68 -16.46 -12.86 1.76
C ASP A 68 -17.79 -12.52 1.06
N ALA A 69 -17.87 -11.34 0.45
CA ALA A 69 -19.04 -10.96 -0.34
C ALA A 69 -19.23 -11.92 -1.52
N ASN A 70 -18.16 -12.25 -2.26
CA ASN A 70 -18.23 -13.20 -3.36
C ASN A 70 -18.75 -14.57 -2.90
N LEU A 71 -18.20 -15.12 -1.81
CA LEU A 71 -18.64 -16.39 -1.23
C LEU A 71 -20.15 -16.38 -0.92
N ILE A 72 -20.64 -15.30 -0.30
CA ILE A 72 -22.06 -15.12 0.00
C ILE A 72 -22.90 -15.06 -1.27
N LEU A 73 -22.45 -14.35 -2.31
CA LEU A 73 -23.17 -14.22 -3.58
C LEU A 73 -23.26 -15.55 -4.33
N GLU A 74 -22.20 -16.35 -4.31
CA GLU A 74 -22.18 -17.68 -4.92
C GLU A 74 -23.10 -18.66 -4.20
N ALA A 75 -23.15 -18.60 -2.85
CA ALA A 75 -24.02 -19.46 -2.06
C ALA A 75 -25.50 -19.03 -2.12
N SER A 76 -25.78 -17.73 -2.08
CA SER A 76 -27.16 -17.22 -2.07
C SER A 76 -27.79 -17.16 -3.46
N GLY A 77 -26.97 -17.09 -4.52
CA GLY A 77 -27.40 -16.77 -5.89
C GLY A 77 -28.20 -15.46 -6.00
N ILE A 78 -28.12 -14.63 -4.95
CA ILE A 78 -29.01 -13.54 -4.55
C ILE A 78 -30.50 -13.89 -4.76
N ALA A 79 -31.02 -14.74 -3.86
CA ALA A 79 -32.43 -15.05 -3.59
C ALA A 79 -33.14 -16.14 -4.43
N SER A 80 -32.51 -17.30 -4.65
CA SER A 80 -33.21 -18.48 -5.23
C SER A 80 -33.39 -19.68 -4.30
N LYS A 81 -32.86 -19.65 -3.07
CA LYS A 81 -33.22 -20.51 -1.93
C LYS A 81 -32.70 -19.82 -0.67
N GLN A 82 -33.48 -19.77 0.42
CA GLN A 82 -32.95 -19.42 1.75
C GLN A 82 -31.96 -20.52 2.14
N MET A 83 -30.70 -20.38 1.72
CA MET A 83 -29.61 -21.10 2.34
C MET A 83 -29.27 -20.37 3.63
N ASP A 84 -29.00 -21.14 4.69
CA ASP A 84 -28.44 -20.59 5.91
C ASP A 84 -27.08 -19.99 5.57
N LEU A 85 -26.99 -18.66 5.61
CA LEU A 85 -25.76 -17.95 5.33
C LEU A 85 -24.84 -17.88 6.55
N ASN A 86 -25.33 -18.29 7.72
CA ASN A 86 -24.54 -18.29 8.95
C ASN A 86 -23.46 -19.36 8.88
N GLY A 87 -22.26 -18.98 9.28
CA GLY A 87 -21.10 -19.88 9.27
C GLY A 87 -20.40 -20.02 7.92
N LEU A 88 -20.91 -19.44 6.81
CA LEU A 88 -20.12 -19.33 5.57
C LEU A 88 -18.91 -18.43 5.77
N VAL A 89 -19.11 -17.28 6.42
CA VAL A 89 -18.04 -16.38 6.84
C VAL A 89 -17.76 -16.64 8.31
N CYS A 90 -16.50 -16.94 8.64
CA CYS A 90 -16.12 -17.27 10.01
C CYS A 90 -16.34 -16.08 10.95
N ASN A 91 -16.94 -16.37 12.11
CA ASN A 91 -17.32 -15.38 13.12
C ASN A 91 -18.05 -14.18 12.50
N ALA A 92 -19.09 -14.49 11.73
CA ALA A 92 -20.04 -13.51 11.23
C ALA A 92 -21.45 -14.12 11.11
N THR A 93 -22.45 -13.25 11.19
CA THR A 93 -23.85 -13.57 10.88
C THR A 93 -24.28 -12.82 9.63
N ALA A 94 -25.18 -13.39 8.84
CA ALA A 94 -25.69 -12.75 7.63
C ALA A 94 -27.22 -12.72 7.64
N ASP A 95 -27.78 -11.52 7.50
CA ASP A 95 -29.22 -11.28 7.40
C ASP A 95 -29.59 -10.81 5.98
N VAL A 96 -30.65 -11.36 5.41
CA VAL A 96 -31.04 -11.10 4.02
C VAL A 96 -32.37 -10.36 3.97
N ASP A 97 -32.37 -9.16 3.40
CA ASP A 97 -33.56 -8.36 3.13
C ASP A 97 -33.82 -8.26 1.62
N THR A 98 -34.82 -9.01 1.16
CA THR A 98 -35.33 -8.95 -0.22
C THR A 98 -36.63 -8.15 -0.36
N THR A 99 -37.06 -7.47 0.70
CA THR A 99 -38.30 -6.66 0.70
C THR A 99 -38.06 -5.26 0.16
N GLY A 100 -36.84 -4.74 0.33
CA GLY A 100 -36.42 -3.43 -0.20
C GLY A 100 -36.01 -3.42 -1.67
N ASN A 101 -35.71 -2.23 -2.18
CA ASN A 101 -35.00 -2.01 -3.45
C ASN A 101 -33.94 -0.92 -3.20
N PRO A 102 -32.63 -1.25 -3.18
CA PRO A 102 -32.02 -2.53 -3.55
C PRO A 102 -32.25 -3.66 -2.53
N TRP A 103 -32.04 -4.90 -2.97
CA TRP A 103 -31.91 -6.06 -2.07
C TRP A 103 -30.62 -5.95 -1.27
N LYS A 104 -30.64 -6.38 -0.01
CA LYS A 104 -29.51 -6.23 0.92
C LYS A 104 -29.18 -7.54 1.61
N ILE A 105 -27.89 -7.75 1.84
CA ILE A 105 -27.37 -8.75 2.78
C ILE A 105 -26.50 -8.01 3.79
N THR A 106 -26.88 -8.07 5.06
CA THR A 106 -26.16 -7.43 6.16
C THR A 106 -25.30 -8.48 6.87
N VAL A 107 -23.98 -8.32 6.75
CA VAL A 107 -22.98 -9.19 7.39
C VAL A 107 -22.45 -8.49 8.62
N THR A 108 -22.64 -9.08 9.80
CA THR A 108 -22.12 -8.58 11.07
C THR A 108 -20.95 -9.45 11.50
N TYR A 109 -19.75 -8.87 11.56
CA TYR A 109 -18.53 -9.55 12.01
C TYR A 109 -18.39 -9.44 13.53
N ASN A 110 -17.98 -10.53 14.18
CA ASN A 110 -17.84 -10.61 15.63
C ASN A 110 -16.65 -11.46 16.10
N GLY A 111 -15.59 -11.60 15.30
CA GLY A 111 -14.41 -12.36 15.72
C GLY A 111 -13.38 -12.58 14.62
N LEU A 112 -12.61 -13.67 14.77
CA LEU A 112 -11.51 -13.99 13.86
C LEU A 112 -12.00 -14.33 12.45
N ASN A 113 -11.21 -13.95 11.45
CA ASN A 113 -11.35 -14.48 10.10
C ASN A 113 -11.06 -15.98 10.04
N CYS A 114 -11.39 -16.62 8.93
CA CYS A 114 -11.24 -18.07 8.79
C CYS A 114 -9.79 -18.57 8.91
N LEU A 115 -8.81 -17.70 8.63
CA LEU A 115 -7.39 -18.02 8.78
C LEU A 115 -6.83 -17.74 10.18
N GLY A 116 -7.63 -17.13 11.09
CA GLY A 116 -7.19 -16.74 12.42
C GLY A 116 -6.14 -15.62 12.46
N THR A 117 -5.90 -14.93 11.35
CA THR A 117 -4.87 -13.88 11.23
C THR A 117 -5.37 -12.48 11.57
N HIS A 118 -6.68 -12.26 11.46
CA HIS A 118 -7.32 -10.96 11.71
C HIS A 118 -8.58 -11.12 12.55
N SER A 119 -8.77 -10.26 13.54
CA SER A 119 -10.04 -10.09 14.25
C SER A 119 -10.86 -8.98 13.57
N ARG A 120 -12.14 -9.25 13.31
CA ARG A 120 -13.05 -8.38 12.57
C ARG A 120 -14.30 -8.10 13.40
N THR A 121 -14.63 -6.82 13.55
CA THR A 121 -15.86 -6.37 14.22
C THR A 121 -16.49 -5.22 13.46
N GLY A 122 -17.81 -5.21 13.35
CA GLY A 122 -18.55 -4.17 12.61
C GLY A 122 -19.44 -4.79 11.55
N VAL A 123 -19.91 -3.96 10.61
CA VAL A 123 -20.93 -4.38 9.65
C VAL A 123 -20.46 -4.12 8.22
N VAL A 124 -20.79 -5.06 7.33
CA VAL A 124 -20.75 -4.86 5.88
C VAL A 124 -22.14 -5.08 5.32
N VAL A 125 -22.61 -4.15 4.49
CA VAL A 125 -23.88 -4.28 3.77
C VAL A 125 -23.59 -4.48 2.29
N ILE A 126 -23.99 -5.64 1.77
CA ILE A 126 -23.96 -5.97 0.35
C ILE A 126 -25.30 -5.55 -0.24
N SER A 127 -25.31 -4.64 -1.21
CA SER A 127 -26.51 -4.16 -1.90
C SER A 127 -26.46 -4.56 -3.38
N ALA A 128 -27.55 -5.12 -3.88
CA ALA A 128 -27.68 -5.59 -5.25
C ALA A 128 -29.03 -5.19 -5.87
N ALA A 129 -29.05 -5.04 -7.20
CA ALA A 129 -30.32 -4.94 -7.91
C ALA A 129 -31.18 -6.19 -7.64
N PRO A 130 -32.52 -6.05 -7.53
CA PRO A 130 -33.39 -7.20 -7.34
C PRO A 130 -33.16 -8.27 -8.43
N ARG A 131 -33.06 -9.53 -8.01
CA ARG A 131 -32.85 -10.71 -8.88
C ARG A 131 -31.55 -10.69 -9.70
N LEU A 132 -30.55 -9.90 -9.29
CA LEU A 132 -29.21 -9.93 -9.88
C LEU A 132 -28.65 -11.35 -9.85
N ARG A 133 -28.15 -11.83 -10.99
CA ARG A 133 -27.47 -13.12 -11.09
C ARG A 133 -25.97 -12.89 -11.12
N TRP A 134 -25.29 -13.15 -10.00
CA TRP A 134 -23.86 -12.85 -9.87
C TRP A 134 -22.98 -13.46 -10.97
N ALA A 135 -23.35 -14.64 -11.49
CA ALA A 135 -22.62 -15.31 -12.58
C ALA A 135 -22.67 -14.57 -13.94
N THR A 136 -23.57 -13.61 -14.12
CA THR A 136 -23.70 -12.89 -15.39
C THR A 136 -22.59 -11.84 -15.53
N ALA A 137 -21.92 -11.83 -16.68
CA ALA A 137 -20.90 -10.83 -16.99
C ALA A 137 -21.44 -9.40 -16.86
N GLY A 138 -20.66 -8.54 -16.23
CA GLY A 138 -21.04 -7.16 -15.91
C GLY A 138 -21.92 -7.00 -14.67
N SER A 139 -22.26 -8.08 -13.96
CA SER A 139 -23.02 -7.98 -12.70
C SER A 139 -22.23 -7.19 -11.67
N ALA A 140 -22.85 -6.19 -11.06
CA ALA A 140 -22.22 -5.33 -10.08
C ALA A 140 -23.06 -5.23 -8.81
N ILE A 141 -22.38 -5.17 -7.67
CA ILE A 141 -22.94 -4.94 -6.35
C ILE A 141 -22.20 -3.80 -5.65
N THR A 142 -22.83 -3.23 -4.63
CA THR A 142 -22.18 -2.29 -3.72
C THR A 142 -21.89 -2.98 -2.40
N ILE A 143 -20.65 -2.90 -1.92
CA ILE A 143 -20.24 -3.39 -0.61
C ILE A 143 -19.93 -2.18 0.26
N THR A 144 -20.69 -1.98 1.32
CA THR A 144 -20.56 -0.83 2.22
C THR A 144 -20.06 -1.28 3.59
N ALA A 145 -18.85 -0.86 3.96
CA ALA A 145 -18.30 -1.04 5.30
C ALA A 145 -18.84 0.04 6.25
N GLN A 146 -19.29 -0.38 7.43
CA GLN A 146 -19.82 0.48 8.48
C GLN A 146 -19.14 0.13 9.81
N ASN A 147 -18.24 1.00 10.24
CA ASN A 147 -17.39 0.82 11.42
C ASN A 147 -16.70 -0.55 11.44
N LEU A 148 -16.27 -1.04 10.28
CA LEU A 148 -15.59 -2.32 10.15
C LEU A 148 -14.16 -2.16 10.67
N LYS A 149 -13.94 -2.52 11.92
CA LYS A 149 -12.62 -2.58 12.55
C LYS A 149 -11.99 -3.94 12.27
N ILE A 150 -10.79 -3.92 11.71
CA ILE A 150 -9.99 -5.10 11.42
C ILE A 150 -8.67 -4.94 12.17
N THR A 151 -8.35 -5.92 13.02
CA THR A 151 -7.17 -5.93 13.87
C THR A 151 -6.32 -7.14 13.53
N ARG A 152 -5.08 -6.92 13.13
CA ARG A 152 -4.12 -7.98 12.84
C ARG A 152 -3.70 -8.66 14.15
N VAL A 153 -3.80 -9.98 14.20
CA VAL A 153 -3.50 -10.76 15.42
C VAL A 153 -2.01 -10.75 15.75
N SER A 154 -1.14 -10.67 14.73
CA SER A 154 0.31 -10.78 14.91
C SER A 154 0.93 -9.59 15.67
N ASP A 155 0.34 -8.39 15.59
CA ASP A 155 0.89 -7.19 16.25
C ASP A 155 -0.15 -6.21 16.81
N ASN A 156 -1.43 -6.57 16.82
CA ASN A 156 -2.55 -5.76 17.33
C ASN A 156 -2.75 -4.41 16.62
N LYS A 157 -2.12 -4.17 15.48
CA LYS A 157 -2.43 -3.00 14.66
C LYS A 157 -3.82 -3.13 14.04
N SER A 158 -4.51 -2.01 13.89
CA SER A 158 -5.86 -2.01 13.35
C SER A 158 -6.14 -0.87 12.40
N ILE A 159 -7.03 -1.14 11.45
CA ILE A 159 -7.72 -0.13 10.66
C ILE A 159 -9.22 -0.23 10.91
N THR A 160 -9.93 0.90 10.84
CA THR A 160 -11.39 0.92 10.78
C THR A 160 -11.83 1.51 9.44
N LEU A 161 -12.63 0.75 8.71
CA LEU A 161 -13.11 1.09 7.38
C LEU A 161 -14.55 1.59 7.42
N ASN A 162 -14.78 2.71 6.74
CA ASN A 162 -16.11 3.28 6.49
C ASN A 162 -16.18 3.76 5.04
N GLY A 163 -17.16 3.28 4.29
CA GLY A 163 -17.33 3.68 2.90
C GLY A 163 -17.87 2.56 2.03
N ALA A 164 -18.09 2.88 0.75
CA ALA A 164 -18.64 1.93 -0.21
C ALA A 164 -17.65 1.66 -1.34
N GLN A 165 -17.61 0.40 -1.77
CA GLN A 165 -16.94 -0.03 -3.00
C GLN A 165 -17.95 -0.69 -3.94
N THR A 166 -17.73 -0.53 -5.23
CA THR A 166 -18.43 -1.31 -6.27
C THR A 166 -17.59 -2.54 -6.57
N TYR A 167 -18.21 -3.71 -6.52
CA TYR A 167 -17.60 -4.98 -6.88
C TYR A 167 -18.33 -5.57 -8.08
N THR A 168 -17.59 -5.80 -9.17
CA THR A 168 -18.16 -6.20 -10.46
C THR A 168 -17.59 -7.54 -10.90
N ASN A 169 -18.45 -8.49 -11.24
CA ASN A 169 -18.08 -9.67 -11.99
C ASN A 169 -17.99 -9.32 -13.49
N THR A 170 -16.81 -8.93 -13.95
CA THR A 170 -16.62 -8.38 -15.30
C THR A 170 -16.77 -9.43 -16.39
N SER A 171 -16.15 -10.61 -16.23
CA SER A 171 -16.21 -11.67 -17.25
C SER A 171 -17.42 -12.59 -17.12
N GLY A 172 -18.09 -12.58 -15.96
CA GLY A 172 -19.07 -13.60 -15.59
C GLY A 172 -18.40 -14.87 -15.09
N GLY A 173 -19.23 -15.85 -14.71
CA GLY A 173 -18.81 -17.10 -14.08
C GLY A 173 -18.92 -17.09 -12.55
N LEU A 174 -18.64 -18.23 -11.92
CA LEU A 174 -18.62 -18.40 -10.47
C LEU A 174 -17.27 -19.01 -10.09
N LEU A 175 -16.61 -18.48 -9.06
CA LEU A 175 -15.31 -18.97 -8.60
C LEU A 175 -15.37 -20.43 -8.12
N ILE A 176 -16.51 -20.92 -7.61
CA ILE A 176 -16.71 -22.33 -7.29
C ILE A 176 -16.51 -23.26 -8.51
N ASN A 177 -16.70 -22.73 -9.72
CA ASN A 177 -16.52 -23.44 -10.98
C ASN A 177 -15.17 -23.10 -11.67
N LEU A 178 -14.26 -22.41 -10.98
CA LEU A 178 -13.03 -21.89 -11.58
C LEU A 178 -12.17 -22.99 -12.22
N SER A 179 -12.16 -24.21 -11.69
CA SER A 179 -11.40 -25.33 -12.27
C SER A 179 -11.88 -25.78 -13.65
N ALA A 180 -13.12 -25.46 -14.01
CA ALA A 180 -13.73 -25.75 -15.31
C ALA A 180 -13.81 -24.50 -16.21
N GLN A 181 -13.24 -23.37 -15.78
CA GLN A 181 -13.27 -22.10 -16.51
C GLN A 181 -11.85 -21.61 -16.80
N ASN A 182 -11.65 -20.90 -17.91
CA ASN A 182 -10.33 -20.38 -18.26
C ASN A 182 -9.85 -19.33 -17.26
N SER A 183 -10.66 -18.29 -17.04
CA SER A 183 -10.42 -17.25 -16.05
C SER A 183 -11.69 -16.47 -15.75
N ILE A 184 -11.82 -15.98 -14.53
CA ILE A 184 -12.87 -15.05 -14.11
C ILE A 184 -12.21 -13.73 -13.72
N THR A 185 -12.72 -12.60 -14.22
CA THR A 185 -12.19 -11.27 -13.92
C THR A 185 -13.22 -10.49 -13.12
N HIS A 186 -12.80 -9.99 -11.96
CA HIS A 186 -13.57 -9.06 -11.15
C HIS A 186 -12.86 -7.70 -11.07
N THR A 187 -13.63 -6.64 -10.82
CA THR A 187 -13.09 -5.31 -10.52
C THR A 187 -13.65 -4.77 -9.21
N ILE A 188 -12.81 -4.01 -8.51
CA ILE A 188 -13.13 -3.32 -7.26
C ILE A 188 -12.85 -1.84 -7.47
N THR A 189 -13.85 -0.99 -7.30
CA THR A 189 -13.67 0.47 -7.41
C THR A 189 -14.31 1.21 -6.25
N SER A 190 -13.68 2.28 -5.80
CA SER A 190 -14.25 3.21 -4.82
C SER A 190 -13.69 4.61 -5.04
N SER A 191 -14.56 5.61 -4.97
CA SER A 191 -14.18 7.03 -4.98
C SER A 191 -13.75 7.56 -3.62
N GLY A 192 -13.81 6.73 -2.57
CA GLY A 192 -13.37 7.10 -1.24
C GLY A 192 -13.85 6.13 -0.15
N ILE A 193 -12.89 5.51 0.52
CA ILE A 193 -13.06 4.77 1.77
C ILE A 193 -12.35 5.56 2.86
N ALA A 194 -13.07 5.91 3.92
CA ALA A 194 -12.48 6.46 5.13
C ALA A 194 -11.78 5.34 5.91
N VAL A 195 -10.48 5.49 6.07
CA VAL A 195 -9.58 4.59 6.81
C VAL A 195 -9.16 5.32 8.07
N LYS A 196 -9.56 4.81 9.23
CA LYS A 196 -9.04 5.24 10.52
C LYS A 196 -7.91 4.31 10.93
N PHE A 197 -6.73 4.86 11.18
CA PHE A 197 -5.54 4.12 11.60
C PHE A 197 -5.47 4.00 13.14
N ASP A 198 -4.53 3.20 13.61
CA ASP A 198 -4.22 2.98 15.03
C ASP A 198 -3.69 4.24 15.75
N ASP A 199 -3.12 5.20 15.01
CA ASP A 199 -2.76 6.53 15.52
C ASP A 199 -3.95 7.49 15.65
N ASN A 200 -5.17 7.00 15.43
CA ASN A 200 -6.44 7.74 15.40
C ASN A 200 -6.60 8.76 14.27
N THR A 201 -5.65 8.88 13.35
CA THR A 201 -5.86 9.67 12.14
C THR A 201 -6.87 8.98 11.24
N THR A 202 -7.68 9.77 10.55
CA THR A 202 -8.58 9.29 9.50
C THR A 202 -8.17 9.90 8.18
N ARG A 203 -8.11 9.08 7.13
CA ARG A 203 -7.82 9.50 5.76
C ARG A 203 -8.81 8.87 4.79
N THR A 204 -8.92 9.44 3.60
CA THR A 204 -9.77 8.91 2.54
C THR A 204 -8.90 8.32 1.45
N TRP A 205 -9.12 7.06 1.12
CA TRP A 205 -8.38 6.32 0.12
C TRP A 205 -9.32 5.90 -1.01
N GLN A 206 -8.87 6.07 -2.24
CA GLN A 206 -9.57 5.60 -3.43
C GLN A 206 -9.02 4.25 -3.87
N VAL A 207 -9.84 3.49 -4.59
CA VAL A 207 -9.49 2.14 -5.06
C VAL A 207 -9.92 1.96 -6.50
N ALA A 208 -9.05 1.37 -7.32
CA ALA A 208 -9.36 0.91 -8.67
C ALA A 208 -8.51 -0.32 -9.01
N LYS A 209 -9.04 -1.51 -8.74
CA LYS A 209 -8.35 -2.79 -8.93
C LYS A 209 -9.07 -3.71 -9.89
N ARG A 210 -8.29 -4.52 -10.59
CA ARG A 210 -8.74 -5.69 -11.34
C ARG A 210 -8.12 -6.94 -10.72
N ARG A 211 -8.94 -7.94 -10.44
CA ARG A 211 -8.53 -9.28 -9.97
C ARG A 211 -8.89 -10.29 -11.04
N VAL A 212 -7.91 -11.04 -11.51
CA VAL A 212 -8.10 -12.15 -12.44
C VAL A 212 -7.86 -13.45 -11.69
N PHE A 213 -8.89 -14.28 -11.62
CA PHE A 213 -8.88 -15.61 -11.05
C PHE A 213 -8.68 -16.59 -12.20
N SER A 214 -7.68 -17.45 -12.08
CA SER A 214 -7.37 -18.51 -13.04
C SER A 214 -7.11 -19.82 -12.31
N TYR A 215 -7.11 -20.94 -13.03
CA TYR A 215 -6.84 -22.25 -12.44
C TYR A 215 -5.58 -22.86 -13.04
N ASN A 216 -4.62 -23.20 -12.18
CA ASN A 216 -3.42 -23.94 -12.54
C ASN A 216 -3.02 -24.84 -11.36
N ASN A 217 -3.56 -26.07 -11.33
CA ASN A 217 -3.43 -27.00 -10.20
C ASN A 217 -3.87 -26.39 -8.85
N GLY A 218 -4.83 -25.47 -8.90
CA GLY A 218 -5.26 -24.62 -7.79
C GLY A 218 -5.61 -23.22 -8.29
N ALA A 219 -6.36 -22.47 -7.48
CA ALA A 219 -6.68 -21.09 -7.80
C ALA A 219 -5.42 -20.20 -7.79
N VAL A 220 -5.28 -19.38 -8.82
CA VAL A 220 -4.27 -18.33 -8.95
C VAL A 220 -5.00 -17.00 -9.16
N ILE A 221 -4.71 -16.04 -8.29
CA ILE A 221 -5.33 -14.72 -8.28
C ILE A 221 -4.25 -13.70 -8.62
N THR A 222 -4.47 -12.90 -9.66
CA THR A 222 -3.58 -11.79 -10.00
C THR A 222 -4.30 -10.46 -9.85
N THR A 223 -3.72 -9.54 -9.10
CA THR A 223 -4.28 -8.20 -8.88
C THR A 223 -3.43 -7.14 -9.59
N THR A 224 -4.09 -6.22 -10.30
CA THR A 224 -3.49 -5.04 -10.94
C THR A 224 -4.32 -3.79 -10.69
N GLY A 225 -3.69 -2.62 -10.59
CA GLY A 225 -4.41 -1.35 -10.63
C GLY A 225 -5.02 -1.03 -11.99
N MET A 226 -6.03 -0.17 -12.01
CA MET A 226 -6.76 0.25 -13.21
C MET A 226 -6.75 1.77 -13.42
N HIS A 227 -6.31 2.54 -12.43
CA HIS A 227 -6.32 3.99 -12.52
C HIS A 227 -5.00 4.52 -13.11
N THR A 228 -5.10 5.69 -13.72
CA THR A 228 -3.98 6.47 -14.24
C THR A 228 -4.10 7.89 -13.73
N GLU A 229 -3.02 8.42 -13.17
CA GLU A 229 -2.90 9.82 -12.75
C GLU A 229 -1.59 10.41 -13.28
N GLY A 230 -1.70 11.44 -14.12
CA GLY A 230 -0.54 12.00 -14.83
C GLY A 230 0.17 10.94 -15.67
N ASN A 231 1.44 10.67 -15.36
CA ASN A 231 2.30 9.69 -16.04
C ASN A 231 2.39 8.34 -15.31
N GLN A 232 1.56 8.12 -14.28
CA GLN A 232 1.55 6.87 -13.51
C GLN A 232 0.32 6.04 -13.88
N ASP A 233 0.57 4.89 -14.49
CA ASP A 233 -0.44 3.89 -14.83
C ASP A 233 -0.54 2.79 -13.76
N ASN A 234 -1.61 1.98 -13.86
CA ASN A 234 -1.86 0.83 -12.99
C ASN A 234 -1.90 1.18 -11.50
N ILE A 235 -2.39 2.38 -11.16
CA ILE A 235 -2.66 2.79 -9.79
C ILE A 235 -3.81 1.94 -9.26
N ALA A 236 -3.55 1.21 -8.17
CA ALA A 236 -4.54 0.41 -7.48
C ALA A 236 -5.24 1.22 -6.38
N GLU A 237 -4.47 2.06 -5.69
CA GLU A 237 -4.89 2.81 -4.51
C GLU A 237 -4.17 4.16 -4.46
N TRP A 238 -4.88 5.20 -4.04
CA TRP A 238 -4.33 6.55 -3.88
C TRP A 238 -5.11 7.31 -2.80
N GLY A 239 -4.61 8.47 -2.40
CA GLY A 239 -5.25 9.32 -1.41
C GLY A 239 -4.26 10.04 -0.52
N THR A 240 -4.55 10.12 0.77
CA THR A 240 -3.67 10.73 1.78
C THR A 240 -3.21 9.69 2.79
N ASN A 241 -1.91 9.60 3.05
CA ASN A 241 -1.37 8.69 4.05
C ASN A 241 -1.62 9.21 5.48
N ARG A 242 -1.37 8.37 6.49
CA ARG A 242 -1.57 8.75 7.90
C ARG A 242 -0.77 10.01 8.30
N PHE A 243 0.40 10.22 7.68
CA PHE A 243 1.25 11.39 7.89
C PHE A 243 0.78 12.68 7.20
N GLY A 244 -0.32 12.63 6.44
CA GLY A 244 -0.92 13.80 5.78
C GLY A 244 -0.40 14.09 4.37
N GLY A 245 0.52 13.29 3.84
CA GLY A 245 1.02 13.41 2.48
C GLY A 245 0.11 12.71 1.47
N SER A 246 -0.03 13.26 0.26
CA SER A 246 -0.65 12.54 -0.85
C SER A 246 0.20 11.34 -1.26
N PHE A 247 -0.43 10.27 -1.71
CA PHE A 247 0.27 9.10 -2.23
C PHE A 247 -0.48 8.43 -3.37
N THR A 248 0.28 7.67 -4.17
CA THR A 248 -0.23 6.67 -5.11
C THR A 248 0.49 5.34 -4.86
N SER A 249 -0.22 4.24 -5.10
CA SER A 249 0.32 2.88 -5.07
C SER A 249 -0.02 2.17 -6.37
N ALA A 250 0.99 2.07 -7.24
CA ALA A 250 0.86 1.53 -8.58
C ALA A 250 1.39 0.09 -8.66
N THR A 251 0.63 -0.80 -9.28
CA THR A 251 1.08 -2.18 -9.53
C THR A 251 2.01 -2.19 -10.75
N THR A 252 3.31 -2.30 -10.54
CA THR A 252 4.31 -2.38 -11.63
C THR A 252 4.49 -3.81 -12.16
N SER A 253 4.17 -4.81 -11.33
CA SER A 253 4.00 -6.20 -11.73
C SER A 253 2.82 -6.80 -10.96
N PRO A 254 1.92 -7.58 -11.60
CA PRO A 254 0.74 -8.13 -10.93
C PRO A 254 1.08 -8.80 -9.60
N VAL A 255 0.31 -8.51 -8.57
CA VAL A 255 0.41 -9.18 -7.27
C VAL A 255 -0.29 -10.52 -7.38
N VAL A 256 0.45 -11.61 -7.14
CA VAL A 256 -0.02 -12.99 -7.38
C VAL A 256 -0.23 -13.70 -6.06
N ILE A 257 -1.42 -14.25 -5.86
CA ILE A 257 -1.79 -15.12 -4.74
C ILE A 257 -2.11 -16.51 -5.29
N ARG A 258 -1.65 -17.56 -4.60
CA ARG A 258 -1.82 -18.95 -5.07
C ARG A 258 -2.35 -19.89 -4.00
N GLN A 259 -3.35 -20.69 -4.34
CA GLN A 259 -3.95 -21.68 -3.46
C GLN A 259 -2.96 -22.78 -3.04
N ASP A 260 -2.13 -23.28 -3.97
CA ASP A 260 -1.09 -24.27 -3.68
C ASP A 260 0.06 -23.72 -2.81
N CYS A 261 0.01 -22.42 -2.53
CA CYS A 261 0.84 -21.70 -1.57
C CYS A 261 0.07 -21.26 -0.31
N SER A 262 -1.04 -21.92 0.02
CA SER A 262 -1.89 -21.57 1.16
C SER A 262 -2.46 -20.13 1.05
N PHE A 263 -2.80 -19.72 -0.18
CA PHE A 263 -3.29 -18.36 -0.49
C PHE A 263 -2.35 -17.24 -0.04
N ARG A 264 -1.04 -17.47 -0.06
CA ARG A 264 -0.02 -16.43 0.19
C ARG A 264 0.34 -15.66 -1.08
N ILE A 265 0.83 -14.43 -0.92
CA ILE A 265 1.39 -13.63 -2.02
C ILE A 265 2.72 -14.25 -2.47
N THR A 266 2.78 -14.76 -3.70
CA THR A 266 3.95 -15.47 -4.22
C THR A 266 4.87 -14.63 -5.09
N SER A 267 4.37 -13.50 -5.62
CA SER A 267 5.16 -12.57 -6.44
C SER A 267 4.38 -11.26 -6.66
N GLY A 268 5.07 -10.24 -7.16
CA GLY A 268 4.47 -8.97 -7.59
C GLY A 268 5.29 -7.77 -7.15
N GLN A 269 4.95 -6.62 -7.71
CA GLN A 269 5.60 -5.37 -7.35
C GLN A 269 4.60 -4.22 -7.28
N ILE A 270 4.73 -3.42 -6.21
CA ILE A 270 3.98 -2.18 -6.02
C ILE A 270 5.00 -1.04 -5.91
N ARG A 271 4.74 0.06 -6.59
CA ARG A 271 5.49 1.31 -6.46
C ARG A 271 4.65 2.31 -5.68
N HIS A 272 5.15 2.74 -4.53
CA HIS A 272 4.57 3.81 -3.72
C HIS A 272 5.24 5.12 -4.08
N VAL A 273 4.45 6.14 -4.43
CA VAL A 273 4.96 7.48 -4.70
C VAL A 273 4.25 8.47 -3.79
N ASN A 274 5.01 9.31 -3.11
CA ASN A 274 4.54 10.50 -2.40
C ASN A 274 5.54 11.65 -2.56
N ALA A 275 5.28 12.80 -1.95
CA ALA A 275 6.15 13.97 -2.07
C ALA A 275 7.58 13.77 -1.54
N LEU A 276 7.78 12.78 -0.65
CA LEU A 276 9.05 12.52 0.03
C LEU A 276 9.81 11.34 -0.57
N VAL A 277 9.09 10.36 -1.14
CA VAL A 277 9.65 9.05 -1.48
C VAL A 277 9.00 8.46 -2.73
N ASP A 278 9.86 7.84 -3.54
CA ASP A 278 9.52 6.86 -4.57
C ASP A 278 10.12 5.51 -4.16
N ALA A 279 9.26 4.57 -3.76
CA ALA A 279 9.66 3.28 -3.23
C ALA A 279 9.03 2.12 -4.01
N THR A 280 9.76 1.03 -4.16
CA THR A 280 9.27 -0.21 -4.76
C THR A 280 9.23 -1.32 -3.72
N LEU A 281 8.05 -1.90 -3.54
CA LEU A 281 7.78 -3.07 -2.73
C LEU A 281 7.71 -4.30 -3.63
N THR A 282 8.59 -5.28 -3.40
CA THR A 282 8.65 -6.55 -4.14
C THR A 282 8.23 -7.70 -3.23
N PHE A 283 7.29 -8.52 -3.68
CA PHE A 283 6.79 -9.68 -2.96
C PHE A 283 7.39 -10.99 -3.48
N GLY A 284 7.24 -12.06 -2.68
CA GLY A 284 7.52 -13.43 -3.08
C GLY A 284 8.92 -13.89 -2.70
N LEU A 285 9.50 -13.32 -1.64
CA LEU A 285 10.91 -13.50 -1.31
C LEU A 285 11.10 -14.40 -0.08
N ASN A 286 12.32 -14.89 0.10
CA ASN A 286 12.80 -15.50 1.33
C ASN A 286 13.55 -14.49 2.20
N ALA A 287 14.04 -14.91 3.37
CA ALA A 287 14.76 -14.05 4.30
C ALA A 287 16.05 -13.41 3.72
N ALA A 288 16.63 -13.99 2.67
CA ALA A 288 17.79 -13.46 1.96
C ALA A 288 17.41 -12.51 0.80
N GLY A 289 16.12 -12.18 0.64
CA GLY A 289 15.63 -11.32 -0.44
C GLY A 289 15.65 -11.96 -1.83
N GLN A 290 15.77 -13.29 -1.89
CA GLN A 290 15.72 -14.06 -3.14
C GLN A 290 14.31 -14.62 -3.36
N PRO A 291 13.88 -14.93 -4.59
CA PRO A 291 12.59 -15.56 -4.84
C PRO A 291 12.39 -16.83 -4.00
N ALA A 292 11.25 -16.93 -3.33
CA ALA A 292 10.87 -18.11 -2.56
C ALA A 292 10.22 -19.17 -3.45
N SER A 293 10.41 -20.45 -3.11
CA SER A 293 9.68 -21.56 -3.74
C SER A 293 8.19 -21.51 -3.39
N CYS A 294 7.35 -22.26 -4.11
CA CYS A 294 5.93 -22.45 -3.81
C CYS A 294 5.58 -23.94 -3.82
N PRO A 295 5.20 -24.56 -2.68
CA PRO A 295 5.19 -24.00 -1.34
C PRO A 295 6.62 -23.73 -0.82
N GLY A 296 6.79 -22.62 -0.11
CA GLY A 296 8.04 -22.21 0.53
C GLY A 296 7.96 -22.26 2.06
N SER A 297 9.14 -22.20 2.70
CA SER A 297 9.25 -22.04 4.15
C SER A 297 8.52 -20.79 4.61
N ASN A 298 7.78 -20.89 5.71
CA ASN A 298 7.12 -19.75 6.34
C ASN A 298 8.12 -19.01 7.25
N PRO A 299 8.10 -17.66 7.32
CA PRO A 299 7.29 -16.71 6.55
C PRO A 299 7.84 -16.45 5.13
N TYR A 300 6.97 -15.98 4.24
CA TYR A 300 7.40 -15.29 3.02
C TYR A 300 7.77 -13.85 3.36
N TYR A 301 8.63 -13.24 2.54
CA TYR A 301 9.20 -11.92 2.75
C TYR A 301 8.87 -10.99 1.58
N TYR A 302 8.85 -9.70 1.88
CA TYR A 302 8.91 -8.63 0.90
C TYR A 302 10.25 -7.89 0.99
N LYS A 303 10.60 -7.18 -0.08
CA LYS A 303 11.68 -6.20 -0.09
C LYS A 303 11.12 -4.82 -0.43
N LEU A 304 11.30 -3.85 0.44
CA LEU A 304 11.02 -2.43 0.19
C LEU A 304 12.33 -1.73 -0.18
N SER A 305 12.37 -1.06 -1.33
CA SER A 305 13.55 -0.36 -1.85
C SER A 305 13.19 1.08 -2.19
N TRP A 306 14.01 2.04 -1.77
CA TRP A 306 13.83 3.45 -2.13
C TRP A 306 15.18 4.16 -2.25
N THR A 307 15.19 5.30 -2.94
CA THR A 307 16.36 6.18 -3.01
C THR A 307 16.17 7.36 -2.07
N GLY A 308 17.08 7.53 -1.12
CA GLY A 308 17.03 8.66 -0.19
C GLY A 308 17.48 9.98 -0.84
N PRO A 309 17.34 11.12 -0.14
CA PRO A 309 17.65 12.45 -0.66
C PRO A 309 19.10 12.62 -1.17
N ALA A 310 20.04 11.85 -0.62
CA ALA A 310 21.45 11.85 -1.02
C ALA A 310 21.76 10.96 -2.24
N GLY A 311 20.75 10.34 -2.86
CA GLY A 311 20.91 9.43 -4.00
C GLY A 311 21.29 7.99 -3.62
N ASN A 312 21.44 7.67 -2.33
CA ASN A 312 21.71 6.32 -1.85
C ASN A 312 20.45 5.45 -1.92
N THR A 313 20.60 4.19 -2.35
CA THR A 313 19.51 3.20 -2.30
C THR A 313 19.49 2.47 -0.97
N TYR A 314 18.33 2.44 -0.34
CA TYR A 314 18.05 1.72 0.90
C TYR A 314 17.12 0.54 0.63
N ASN A 315 17.27 -0.51 1.44
CA ASN A 315 16.46 -1.72 1.32
C ASN A 315 16.07 -2.24 2.70
N ILE A 316 14.82 -2.65 2.84
CA ILE A 316 14.31 -3.41 3.98
C ILE A 316 13.78 -4.74 3.46
N ILE A 317 14.15 -5.83 4.12
CA ILE A 317 13.56 -7.16 3.89
C ILE A 317 12.84 -7.56 5.17
N ALA A 318 11.56 -7.86 5.07
CA ALA A 318 10.73 -8.20 6.22
C ALA A 318 9.67 -9.25 5.86
N PRO A 319 9.25 -10.08 6.83
CA PRO A 319 8.22 -11.08 6.59
C PRO A 319 6.86 -10.41 6.34
N TYR A 320 5.99 -11.10 5.60
CA TYR A 320 4.56 -10.76 5.58
C TYR A 320 3.99 -10.87 6.99
N ARG A 321 2.99 -10.05 7.30
CA ARG A 321 2.32 -10.04 8.59
C ARG A 321 0.84 -10.33 8.44
#